data_AF-A0A7M3X8X2-F1
#
_entry.id   AF-A0A7M3X8X2-F1
#
_cell.length_a   1.000
_cell.length_b   1.000
_cell.length_c   1.000
_cell.angle_alpha   90.00
_cell.angle_beta   90.00
_cell.angle_gamma   90.00
#
_symmetry.space_group_name_H-M   'P 1'
#
loop_
_entity.id
_entity.type
_entity.pdbx_description
1 polymer ?
#
loop_
_entity_poly.entity_id
_entity_poly.type
_entity_poly.pdbx_seq_one_letter_code
_entity_poly.pdbx_strand_id
1 'polypeptide(L)' 'MPGSPYLEEPPKGLLTWPRLLKLTVPFAVIGLCIAVYVDAVFQVLAVFSGVLFITAFTRR' A
#
# COMPACT_ATOMS: atom_id res chain seq x y z
N MET A 1 -0.88 23.25 20.43
CA MET A 1 -0.25 23.66 21.70
C MET A 1 1.06 24.37 21.38
N PRO A 2 1.37 25.54 21.98
CA PRO A 2 2.73 26.05 21.94
C PRO A 2 3.62 25.04 22.67
N GLY A 3 4.59 24.46 21.94
CA GLY A 3 5.53 23.50 22.51
C GLY A 3 5.07 22.03 22.57
N SER A 4 4.11 21.58 21.73
CA SER A 4 3.95 20.13 21.57
C SER A 4 5.26 19.57 21.01
N PRO A 5 5.96 18.65 21.71
CA PRO A 5 7.25 18.15 21.26
C PRO A 5 7.04 17.47 19.91
N TYR A 6 7.61 18.03 18.85
CA TYR A 6 7.80 17.24 17.64
C TYR A 6 8.65 16.04 18.06
N LEU A 7 8.19 14.85 17.70
CA LEU A 7 8.96 13.64 17.96
C LEU A 7 10.26 13.77 17.17
N GLU A 8 11.37 14.04 17.84
CA GLU A 8 12.69 14.18 17.21
C GLU A 8 13.10 12.88 16.51
N GLU A 9 12.65 11.75 17.06
CA GLU A 9 12.74 10.44 16.43
C GLU A 9 11.35 9.85 16.20
N PRO A 10 11.10 9.22 15.03
CA PRO A 10 9.82 8.57 14.77
C PRO A 10 9.56 7.45 15.80
N PRO A 11 8.33 7.35 16.33
CA PRO A 11 8.01 6.41 17.39
C PRO A 11 8.27 4.97 16.95
N LYS A 12 9.02 4.23 17.79
CA LYS A 12 9.41 2.84 17.51
C LYS A 12 8.15 1.98 17.34
N GLY A 13 8.08 1.27 16.22
CA GLY A 13 6.96 0.36 15.90
C GLY A 13 5.82 0.98 15.09
N LEU A 14 5.81 2.29 14.84
CA LEU A 14 4.79 2.89 13.97
C LEU A 14 5.04 2.54 12.51
N LEU A 15 4.05 1.94 11.85
CA LEU A 15 4.08 1.70 10.41
C LEU A 15 3.78 3.00 9.67
N THR A 16 4.82 3.82 9.49
CA THR A 16 4.70 5.08 8.75
C THR A 16 4.51 4.82 7.26
N TRP A 17 3.91 5.77 6.53
CA TRP A 17 3.77 5.69 5.08
C TRP A 17 5.07 5.36 4.35
N PRO A 18 6.23 6.01 4.65
CA PRO A 18 7.49 5.64 4.03
C PRO A 18 7.91 4.19 4.32
N ARG A 19 7.65 3.68 5.53
CA ARG A 19 7.97 2.30 5.90
C ARG A 19 7.06 1.30 5.21
N LEU A 20 5.76 1.60 5.13
CA LEU A 20 4.79 0.79 4.39
C LEU A 20 5.18 0.72 2.91
N LEU A 21 5.46 1.87 2.27
CA LEU A 21 5.83 1.91 0.85
C LEU A 21 7.12 1.15 0.57
N LYS A 22 8.16 1.30 1.39
CA LYS A 22 9.40 0.52 1.25
C LYS A 22 9.16 -0.99 1.33
N LEU A 23 8.16 -1.40 2.13
CA LEU A 23 7.80 -2.80 2.26
C LEU A 23 6.94 -3.29 1.09
N THR A 24 5.95 -2.52 0.64
CA THR A 24 4.93 -2.99 -0.33
C THR A 24 5.31 -2.74 -1.79
N VAL A 25 6.04 -1.66 -2.08
CA VAL A 25 6.40 -1.27 -3.46
C VAL A 25 7.19 -2.36 -4.20
N PRO A 26 8.20 -3.03 -3.61
CA PRO A 26 8.94 -4.08 -4.31
C PRO A 26 8.02 -5.22 -4.77
N PHE A 27 7.10 -5.67 -3.91
CA PHE A 27 6.14 -6.73 -4.27
C PHE A 27 5.15 -6.26 -5.34
N ALA A 28 4.69 -5.00 -5.26
CA ALA A 28 3.81 -4.44 -6.28
C ALA A 28 4.49 -4.38 -7.66
N VAL A 29 5.78 -3.96 -7.71
CA VAL A 29 6.56 -3.92 -8.95
C VAL A 29 6.78 -5.32 -9.51
N ILE A 30 7.21 -6.28 -8.68
CA ILE A 30 7.42 -7.67 -9.11
C ILE A 30 6.11 -8.27 -9.63
N GLY A 31 5.00 -8.10 -8.90
CA GLY A 31 3.68 -8.57 -9.33
C GLY A 31 3.24 -7.97 -10.66
N LEU A 32 3.48 -6.68 -10.87
CA LEU A 32 3.17 -6.01 -12.13
C LEU A 32 4.05 -6.50 -13.29
N CYS A 33 5.36 -6.70 -13.07
CA CYS A 33 6.26 -7.27 -14.07
C CYS A 33 5.80 -8.67 -14.50
N ILE A 34 5.41 -9.52 -13.55
CA ILE A 34 4.85 -10.84 -13.84
C ILE A 34 3.56 -10.70 -14.65
N ALA A 35 2.66 -9.79 -14.24
CA ALA A 35 1.39 -9.57 -14.94
C ALA A 35 1.60 -9.14 -16.40
N VAL A 36 2.59 -8.30 -16.69
CA VAL A 36 2.96 -7.94 -18.05
C VAL A 36 3.50 -9.17 -18.81
N TYR A 37 4.37 -9.96 -18.19
CA TYR A 37 4.98 -11.13 -18.82
C TYR A 37 3.94 -12.19 -19.25
N VAL A 38 2.87 -12.36 -18.47
CA VAL A 38 1.80 -13.32 -18.76
C VAL A 38 0.57 -12.71 -19.45
N ASP A 39 0.66 -11.45 -19.88
CA ASP A 39 -0.45 -10.69 -20.49
C ASP A 39 -1.74 -10.67 -19.65
N ALA A 40 -1.57 -10.56 -18.32
CA ALA A 40 -2.65 -10.58 -17.33
C ALA A 40 -2.86 -9.24 -16.60
N VAL A 41 -2.37 -8.13 -17.16
CA VAL A 41 -2.40 -6.80 -16.52
C VAL A 41 -3.82 -6.38 -16.17
N PHE A 42 -4.77 -6.58 -17.09
CA PHE A 42 -6.17 -6.21 -16.88
C PHE A 42 -6.80 -7.00 -15.71
N GLN A 43 -6.56 -8.31 -15.64
CA GLN A 43 -7.08 -9.18 -14.60
C GLN A 43 -6.54 -8.77 -13.23
N VAL A 44 -5.24 -8.46 -13.14
CA VAL A 44 -4.61 -7.99 -11.90
C VAL A 44 -5.23 -6.67 -11.43
N LEU A 45 -5.42 -5.71 -12.33
CA LEU A 45 -6.06 -4.43 -12.00
C LEU A 45 -7.53 -4.61 -11.60
N ALA A 46 -8.28 -5.45 -12.31
CA ALA A 46 -9.69 -5.74 -12.01
C ALA A 46 -9.85 -6.38 -10.62
N VAL A 47 -8.99 -7.34 -10.25
CA VAL A 47 -8.99 -7.95 -8.91
C VAL A 47 -8.63 -6.92 -7.86
N PHE A 48 -7.58 -6.13 -8.08
CA PHE A 48 -7.16 -5.09 -7.12
C PHE A 48 -8.28 -4.06 -6.87
N SER A 49 -8.89 -3.54 -7.94
CA SER A 49 -10.05 -2.64 -7.84
C SER A 49 -11.25 -3.30 -7.17
N GLY A 50 -11.54 -4.56 -7.47
CA GLY A 50 -12.63 -5.31 -6.85
C GLY A 50 -12.44 -5.47 -5.34
N VAL A 51 -11.23 -5.81 -4.89
CA VAL A 51 -10.90 -5.91 -3.46
C VAL A 51 -11.04 -4.56 -2.77
N LEU A 52 -10.52 -3.48 -3.37
CA LEU A 52 -10.67 -2.13 -2.82
C LEU A 52 -12.14 -1.70 -2.75
N PHE A 53 -12.93 -2.01 -3.77
CA PHE A 53 -14.35 -1.72 -3.80
C PHE A 53 -15.11 -2.46 -2.69
N ILE A 54 -14.89 -3.77 -2.55
CA ILE A 54 -15.49 -4.57 -1.48
C ILE A 54 -15.09 -4.02 -0.11
N THR A 55 -13.83 -3.68 0.08
CA THR A 55 -13.32 -3.11 1.34
C THR A 55 -13.98 -1.77 1.65
N ALA A 56 -14.11 -0.90 0.65
CA ALA A 56 -14.77 0.39 0.79
C ALA A 56 -16.26 0.24 1.12
N PHE A 57 -16.95 -0.70 0.47
CA PHE A 57 -18.36 -0.97 0.71
C PHE A 57 -18.62 -1.65 2.06
N THR A 58 -17.68 -2.48 2.53
CA THR A 58 -17.80 -3.20 3.81
C THR A 58 -17.40 -2.33 5.01
N ARG A 59 -16.58 -1.28 4.79
CA ARG A 59 -16.36 -0.21 5.80
C ARG A 59 -17.66 0.57 5.98
N ARG A 60 -18.52 0.11 6.88
CA ARG A 60 -19.57 0.92 7.50
C ARG A 60 -18.96 2.01 8.37
#